data_AF-A0A349ZVZ2-F1
#
_entry.id   AF-A0A349ZVZ2-F1
#
_cell.length_a   1.000
_cell.length_b   1.000
_cell.length_c   1.000
_cell.angle_alpha   90.00
_cell.angle_beta   90.00
_cell.angle_gamma   90.00
#
_symmetry.space_group_name_H-M   'P 1'
#
loop_
_entity.id
_entity.type
_entity.pdbx_description
1 polymer ?
#
loop_
_entity_poly.entity_id
_entity_poly.type
_entity_poly.pdbx_seq_one_letter_code
_entity_poly.pdbx_strand_id
1 'polypeptide(L)' 'QVQYWEPAKWVAKLRELKTDNNLLLFRTDMSSGHGGASGRFESLKEDALEYAFLLKLENKYE' A
#
# COMPACT_ATOMS: atom_id res chain seq x y z
N GLN A 1 18.47 2.86 -3.78
CA GLN A 1 17.41 1.90 -3.41
C GLN A 1 17.00 2.18 -1.97
N VAL A 2 15.70 2.31 -1.69
CA VAL A 2 15.15 2.50 -0.34
C VAL A 2 14.74 1.13 0.22
N GLN A 3 14.95 0.91 1.50
CA GLN A 3 14.81 -0.41 2.12
C GLN A 3 13.40 -0.62 2.68
N TYR A 4 12.80 -1.79 2.45
CA TYR A 4 11.41 -2.06 2.82
C TYR A 4 11.17 -2.11 4.35
N TRP A 5 12.22 -2.33 5.15
CA TRP A 5 12.07 -2.51 6.60
C TRP A 5 11.83 -1.20 7.36
N GLU A 6 12.25 -0.06 6.83
CA GLU A 6 11.98 1.24 7.46
C GLU A 6 10.48 1.55 7.46
N PRO A 7 9.75 1.49 6.33
CA PRO A 7 8.30 1.67 6.35
C PRO A 7 7.59 0.52 7.10
N ALA A 8 8.13 -0.70 7.11
CA ALA A 8 7.56 -1.78 7.93
C ALA A 8 7.61 -1.48 9.43
N LYS A 9 8.76 -1.00 9.94
CA LYS A 9 8.89 -0.55 11.34
C LYS A 9 7.96 0.63 11.64
N TRP A 10 7.83 1.56 10.69
CA TRP A 10 6.94 2.70 10.85
C TRP A 10 5.47 2.29 10.95
N VAL A 11 4.99 1.41 10.07
CA VAL A 11 3.60 0.91 10.16
C VAL A 11 3.37 0.13 11.45
N ALA A 12 4.34 -0.67 11.91
CA ALA A 12 4.25 -1.34 13.21
C ALA A 12 4.06 -0.32 14.35
N LYS A 13 4.81 0.79 14.34
CA LYS A 13 4.67 1.86 15.34
C LYS A 13 3.33 2.58 15.24
N LEU A 14 2.85 2.86 14.03
CA LEU A 14 1.53 3.47 13.81
C LEU A 14 0.40 2.59 14.34
N ARG A 15 0.49 1.26 14.17
CA ARG A 15 -0.48 0.30 14.69
C ARG A 15 -0.49 0.26 16.21
N GLU A 16 0.68 0.30 16.85
CA GLU A 16 0.83 0.33 18.31
C GLU A 16 0.21 1.60 18.91
N LEU A 17 0.44 2.76 18.29
CA LEU A 17 -0.01 4.07 18.79
C LEU A 17 -1.42 4.48 18.32
N LYS A 18 -2.09 3.64 17.54
CA LYS A 18 -3.37 3.96 16.91
C LYS A 18 -4.46 4.16 17.98
N THR A 19 -5.24 5.23 17.85
CA THR A 19 -6.36 5.55 18.76
C THR A 19 -7.73 5.46 18.10
N ASP A 20 -7.77 5.14 16.81
CA ASP A 20 -8.96 5.12 15.97
C ASP A 20 -9.17 3.73 15.33
N ASN A 21 -10.30 3.54 14.63
CA ASN A 21 -10.64 2.28 13.96
C ASN A 21 -10.51 2.33 12.42
N ASN A 22 -9.87 3.37 11.87
CA ASN A 22 -9.66 3.51 10.42
C ASN A 22 -8.68 2.44 9.91
N LEU A 23 -8.86 2.06 8.64
CA LEU A 23 -8.04 1.05 7.99
C LEU A 23 -6.57 1.52 7.84
N LEU A 24 -5.62 0.69 8.30
CA LEU A 24 -4.17 0.96 8.18
C LEU A 24 -3.45 -0.24 7.57
N LEU A 25 -3.10 -0.12 6.30
CA LEU A 25 -2.47 -1.18 5.52
C LEU A 25 -0.99 -0.89 5.26
N PHE A 26 -0.20 -1.96 5.13
CA PHE A 26 1.16 -1.93 4.61
C PHE A 26 1.27 -3.00 3.54
N ARG A 27 1.54 -2.58 2.31
CA ARG A 27 1.76 -3.45 1.16
C ARG A 27 3.22 -3.31 0.74
N THR A 28 3.85 -4.42 0.45
CA THR A 28 5.20 -4.47 -0.09
C THR A 28 5.22 -5.46 -1.24
N ASP A 29 5.68 -4.99 -2.40
CA ASP A 29 6.05 -5.89 -3.48
C ASP A 29 7.48 -6.41 -3.20
N MET A 30 7.59 -7.71 -2.98
CA MET A 30 8.86 -8.39 -2.71
C MET A 30 9.61 -8.81 -3.99
N SER A 31 9.00 -8.59 -5.17
CA SER A 31 9.55 -8.96 -6.47
C SER A 31 10.13 -7.79 -7.27
N SER A 32 9.81 -6.55 -6.86
CA SER A 32 10.18 -5.33 -7.60
C SER A 32 11.13 -4.42 -6.84
N GLY A 33 11.87 -3.59 -7.60
CA GLY A 33 12.76 -2.55 -7.06
C GLY A 33 12.08 -1.19 -6.91
N HIS A 34 12.89 -0.13 -6.76
CA HIS A 34 12.39 1.23 -6.55
C HIS A 34 11.47 1.76 -7.68
N GLY A 35 11.67 1.29 -8.91
CA GLY A 35 10.84 1.67 -10.05
C GLY A 35 9.55 0.87 -10.21
N GLY A 36 9.24 -0.04 -9.28
CA GLY A 36 8.12 -0.98 -9.42
C GLY A 36 8.39 -2.09 -10.45
N ALA A 37 7.35 -2.86 -10.75
CA ALA A 37 7.41 -3.93 -11.72
C ALA A 37 7.44 -3.39 -13.16
N SER A 38 8.25 -3.98 -14.04
CA SER A 38 8.50 -3.49 -15.41
C SER A 38 7.52 -3.99 -16.48
N GLY A 39 6.47 -4.72 -16.09
CA GLY A 39 5.51 -5.29 -17.05
C GLY A 39 4.53 -4.25 -17.59
N ARG A 40 4.08 -4.45 -18.84
CA ARG A 40 3.19 -3.53 -19.60
C ARG A 40 1.96 -3.06 -18.81
N PHE A 41 1.42 -3.93 -17.96
CA PHE A 41 0.20 -3.67 -17.21
C PHE A 41 0.43 -3.59 -15.69
N GLU A 42 1.68 -3.69 -15.22
CA GLU A 42 1.93 -3.73 -13.77
C GLU A 42 1.67 -2.39 -13.11
N SER A 43 2.04 -1.27 -13.75
CA SER A 43 1.66 0.05 -13.26
C SER A 43 0.14 0.21 -13.14
N LEU A 44 -0.62 -0.28 -14.13
CA LEU A 44 -2.09 -0.22 -14.09
C LEU A 44 -2.68 -1.07 -12.96
N LYS A 45 -2.03 -2.18 -12.58
CA LYS A 45 -2.46 -2.99 -11.42
C LYS A 45 -2.18 -2.29 -10.10
N GLU A 46 -1.05 -1.59 -10.00
CA GLU A 46 -0.73 -0.74 -8.84
C GLU A 46 -1.76 0.38 -8.71
N ASP A 47 -2.02 1.13 -9.80
CA ASP A 47 -3.03 2.17 -9.85
C ASP A 47 -4.42 1.62 -9.47
N ALA A 48 -4.81 0.49 -10.05
CA ALA A 48 -6.11 -0.14 -9.78
C ALA A 48 -6.26 -0.51 -8.29
N LEU A 49 -5.20 -0.97 -7.63
CA LEU A 49 -5.26 -1.26 -6.19
C LEU A 49 -5.44 0.03 -5.37
N GLU A 50 -4.71 1.09 -5.70
CA GLU A 50 -4.84 2.38 -5.02
C GLU A 50 -6.24 2.95 -5.16
N TYR A 51 -6.80 2.97 -6.38
CA TYR A 51 -8.17 3.39 -6.62
C TYR A 51 -9.19 2.50 -5.91
N ALA A 52 -9.03 1.18 -5.94
CA ALA A 52 -9.91 0.26 -5.22
C ALA A 52 -9.88 0.52 -3.71
N PHE A 53 -8.72 0.83 -3.14
CA PHE A 53 -8.60 1.20 -1.73
C PHE A 53 -9.34 2.51 -1.43
N LEU A 54 -9.16 3.55 -2.24
CA LEU A 54 -9.84 4.84 -2.07
C LEU A 54 -11.36 4.71 -2.21
N LEU A 55 -11.84 4.02 -3.25
CA LEU A 55 -13.27 3.76 -3.45
C LEU A 55 -13.85 2.95 -2.30
N LYS A 56 -13.08 1.99 -1.74
CA LYS A 56 -13.47 1.24 -0.55
C LYS A 56 -13.68 2.13 0.67
N LEU A 57 -12.80 3.10 0.91
CA LEU A 57 -12.93 4.03 2.02
C LEU A 57 -14.19 4.92 1.89
N GLU A 58 -14.58 5.25 0.66
CA GLU A 58 -15.76 6.08 0.36
C GLU A 58 -17.06 5.27 0.20
N ASN A 59 -17.02 3.94 0.32
CA ASN A 59 -18.13 3.04 -0.02
C ASN A 59 -18.67 3.25 -1.46
N LYS A 60 -17.76 3.54 -2.41
CA LYS A 60 -18.06 3.76 -3.84
C LYS A 60 -17.57 2.60 -4.72
N TYR A 61 -17.84 1.37 -4.30
CA TYR A 61 -17.52 0.17 -5.05
C TYR A 61 -18.81 -0.65 -5.15
N GLU A 62 -19.25 -0.94 -6.39
CA GLU A 62 -20.34 -1.88 -6.70
C GLU A 62 -19.75 -3.21 -7.17
#